data_AF-A0AA36CME9-F1
#
_entry.id   AF-A0AA36CME9-F1
#
_cell.length_a   1.000
_cell.length_b   1.000
_cell.length_c   1.000
_cell.angle_alpha   90.00
_cell.angle_beta   90.00
_cell.angle_gamma   90.00
#
_symmetry.space_group_name_H-M   'P 1'
#
loop_
_entity.id
_entity.type
_entity.pdbx_description
1 polymer ?
#
loop_
_entity_poly.entity_id
_entity_poly.type
_entity_poly.pdbx_seq_one_letter_code
_entity_poly.pdbx_strand_id
1 'polypeptide(L)'
;MERQDDRSQMVVQKSVTRFVDAVRTKGYVTPIMYRQFNEEIAATGNVFDIEMVHENKLYIPVYRDPANPSTFEGKYITDFSNFYTDDIMKVMFPDTTEPDQSETRRYHLEVGDFFTVTIKNKNRTPATHMQDMLLAGSTGDNTKIFVPYGGMVINEDDV
;
A
#
# COMPACT_ATOMS: atom_id res chain seq x y z
N MET A 1 24.62 -6.30 15.29
CA MET A 1 23.25 -5.76 15.21
C MET A 1 23.14 -4.84 14.00
N GLU A 2 23.92 -3.76 13.89
CA GLU A 2 23.86 -2.81 12.75
C GLU A 2 23.88 -3.48 11.35
N ARG A 3 24.83 -4.39 11.08
CA ARG A 3 24.88 -5.14 9.80
C ARG A 3 23.66 -6.05 9.52
N GLN A 4 22.96 -6.51 10.56
CA GLN A 4 21.75 -7.33 10.40
C GLN A 4 20.53 -6.45 10.11
N ASP A 5 20.49 -5.28 10.74
CA ASP A 5 19.45 -4.26 10.51
C ASP A 5 19.58 -3.70 9.08
N ASP A 6 20.79 -3.37 8.62
CA ASP A 6 21.05 -2.89 7.25
C ASP A 6 20.60 -3.90 6.18
N ARG A 7 20.86 -5.20 6.43
CA ARG A 7 20.41 -6.27 5.55
C ARG A 7 18.89 -6.37 5.52
N SER A 8 18.24 -6.26 6.69
CA SER A 8 16.78 -6.30 6.80
C SER A 8 16.14 -5.13 6.06
N GLN A 9 16.68 -3.92 6.24
CA GLN A 9 16.23 -2.72 5.54
C GLN A 9 16.34 -2.86 4.01
N MET A 10 17.45 -3.40 3.51
CA MET A 10 17.63 -3.63 2.08
C MET A 10 16.63 -4.64 1.52
N VAL A 11 16.34 -5.72 2.27
CA VAL A 11 15.35 -6.73 1.87
C VAL A 11 13.95 -6.11 1.82
N VAL A 12 13.56 -5.36 2.85
CA VAL A 12 12.27 -4.66 2.89
C VAL A 12 12.13 -3.69 1.73
N GLN A 13 13.13 -2.83 1.50
CA GLN A 13 13.10 -1.85 0.42
C GLN A 13 12.92 -2.52 -0.95
N LYS A 14 13.68 -3.58 -1.23
CA LYS A 14 13.55 -4.33 -2.48
C LYS A 14 12.17 -4.97 -2.64
N SER A 15 11.63 -5.53 -1.56
CA SER A 15 10.33 -6.20 -1.58
C SER A 15 9.19 -5.21 -1.83
N VAL A 16 9.23 -4.04 -1.16
CA VAL A 16 8.27 -2.95 -1.40
C VAL A 16 8.35 -2.45 -2.83
N THR A 17 9.56 -2.18 -3.34
CA THR A 17 9.75 -1.71 -4.71
C THR A 17 9.18 -2.70 -5.72
N ARG A 18 9.51 -4.00 -5.60
CA ARG A 18 8.97 -5.04 -6.48
C ARG A 18 7.44 -5.11 -6.42
N PHE A 19 6.87 -5.06 -5.23
CA PHE A 19 5.42 -5.12 -5.05
C PHE A 19 4.73 -3.92 -5.71
N VAL A 20 5.18 -2.70 -5.42
CA VAL A 20 4.62 -1.47 -5.99
C VAL A 20 4.79 -1.43 -7.52
N ASP A 21 5.97 -1.79 -8.04
CA ASP A 21 6.19 -1.82 -9.48
C ASP A 21 5.32 -2.87 -10.18
N ALA A 22 5.10 -4.04 -9.55
CA ALA A 22 4.18 -5.04 -10.07
C ALA A 22 2.74 -4.52 -10.12
N VAL A 23 2.27 -3.85 -9.06
CA VAL A 23 0.92 -3.24 -9.03
C VAL A 23 0.80 -2.17 -10.11
N ARG A 24 1.77 -1.25 -10.21
CA ARG A 24 1.77 -0.16 -11.20
C ARG A 24 1.80 -0.66 -12.65
N THR A 25 2.48 -1.78 -12.90
CA THR A 25 2.62 -2.36 -14.24
C THR A 25 1.41 -3.23 -14.62
N LYS A 26 0.68 -3.77 -13.64
CA LYS A 26 -0.49 -4.63 -13.87
C LYS A 26 -1.81 -3.89 -13.79
N GLY A 27 -1.89 -2.82 -13.01
CA GLY A 27 -3.14 -2.12 -12.71
C GLY A 27 -4.01 -2.87 -11.71
N TYR A 28 -3.48 -3.82 -10.95
CA TYR A 28 -4.22 -4.49 -9.89
C TYR A 28 -3.33 -5.05 -8.77
N VAL A 29 -3.95 -5.26 -7.60
CA VAL A 29 -3.39 -6.00 -6.47
C VAL A 29 -4.20 -7.28 -6.27
N THR A 30 -3.51 -8.42 -6.11
CA THR A 30 -4.16 -9.70 -5.78
C THR A 30 -3.80 -10.18 -4.37
N PRO A 31 -4.60 -11.08 -3.77
CA PRO A 31 -4.30 -11.65 -2.46
C PRO A 31 -2.95 -12.37 -2.43
N ILE A 32 -2.55 -12.96 -3.57
CA ILE A 32 -1.28 -13.68 -3.70
C ILE A 32 -0.11 -12.72 -3.74
N MET A 33 -0.20 -11.63 -4.52
CA MET A 33 0.85 -10.60 -4.55
C MET A 33 1.06 -10.02 -3.14
N TYR A 34 -0.03 -9.72 -2.43
CA TYR A 34 0.02 -9.19 -1.07
C TYR A 34 0.63 -10.19 -0.08
N ARG A 35 0.27 -11.48 -0.13
CA ARG A 35 0.85 -12.49 0.77
C ARG A 35 2.32 -12.78 0.48
N GLN A 36 2.71 -12.89 -0.79
CA GLN A 36 4.11 -13.05 -1.17
C GLN A 36 4.94 -11.88 -0.65
N PHE A 37 4.44 -10.65 -0.81
CA PHE A 37 5.08 -9.46 -0.24
C PHE A 37 5.22 -9.54 1.29
N ASN A 38 4.17 -9.95 2.00
CA ASN A 38 4.20 -10.13 3.46
C ASN A 38 5.21 -11.21 3.89
N GLU A 39 5.26 -12.34 3.19
CA GLU A 39 6.19 -13.43 3.46
C GLU A 39 7.65 -12.99 3.27
N GLU A 40 7.95 -12.24 2.21
CA GLU A 40 9.30 -11.71 1.93
C GLU A 40 9.81 -10.79 3.04
N ILE A 41 8.97 -9.87 3.54
CA ILE A 41 9.38 -8.96 4.62
C ILE A 41 9.41 -9.68 5.98
N ALA A 42 8.48 -10.60 6.24
CA ALA A 42 8.46 -11.39 7.47
C ALA A 42 9.68 -12.32 7.60
N ALA A 43 10.23 -12.80 6.48
CA ALA A 43 11.46 -13.59 6.46
C ALA A 43 12.70 -12.86 7.03
N THR A 44 12.64 -11.53 7.19
CA THR A 44 13.68 -10.77 7.90
C THR A 44 13.67 -10.99 9.41
N GLY A 45 12.63 -11.65 9.95
CA GLY A 45 12.43 -11.86 11.38
C GLY A 45 11.86 -10.63 12.10
N ASN A 46 11.42 -9.61 11.35
CA ASN A 46 10.83 -8.41 11.92
C ASN A 46 9.31 -8.32 11.66
N VAL A 47 8.60 -7.67 12.59
CA VAL A 47 7.17 -7.38 12.44
C VAL A 47 7.03 -5.99 11.85
N PHE A 48 6.25 -5.89 10.76
CA PHE A 48 6.00 -4.64 10.07
C PHE A 48 4.51 -4.32 10.06
N ASP A 49 4.20 -3.03 10.09
CA ASP A 49 2.92 -2.47 9.70
C ASP A 49 2.99 -2.04 8.24
N ILE A 50 1.95 -2.36 7.48
CA ILE A 50 1.86 -2.08 6.04
C ILE A 50 0.71 -1.12 5.82
N GLU A 51 1.02 0.06 5.29
CA GLU A 51 0.03 1.05 4.89
C GLU A 51 0.04 1.17 3.36
N MET A 52 -1.11 0.99 2.75
CA MET A 52 -1.32 1.14 1.31
C MET A 52 -2.29 2.29 1.06
N VAL A 53 -1.98 3.11 0.05
CA VAL A 53 -2.82 4.21 -0.41
C VAL A 53 -2.95 4.13 -1.92
N HIS A 54 -4.18 4.14 -2.40
CA HIS A 54 -4.54 4.31 -3.80
C HIS A 54 -5.20 5.68 -3.98
N GLU A 55 -4.56 6.56 -4.73
CA GLU A 55 -5.11 7.86 -5.11
C GLU A 55 -5.64 7.77 -6.54
N ASN A 56 -6.95 7.63 -6.67
CA ASN A 56 -7.65 7.54 -7.95
C ASN A 56 -7.89 8.95 -8.52
N LYS A 57 -7.50 9.16 -9.78
CA LYS A 57 -7.57 10.46 -10.43
C LYS A 57 -8.92 10.66 -11.12
N LEU A 58 -9.67 11.66 -10.67
CA LEU A 58 -11.00 11.99 -11.19
C LEU A 58 -10.94 13.19 -12.14
N TYR A 59 -11.62 13.08 -13.29
CA TYR A 59 -11.84 14.18 -14.23
C TYR A 59 -13.28 14.68 -14.12
N ILE A 60 -13.49 15.79 -13.41
CA ILE A 60 -14.82 16.33 -13.17
C ILE A 60 -15.12 17.41 -14.24
N PRO A 61 -16.17 17.25 -15.07
CA PRO A 61 -16.55 18.26 -16.04
C PRO A 61 -17.03 19.54 -15.38
N VAL A 62 -16.57 20.68 -15.87
CA VAL A 62 -16.96 22.01 -15.38
C VAL A 62 -18.21 22.48 -16.12
N TYR A 63 -19.26 22.77 -15.36
CA TYR A 63 -20.49 23.37 -15.84
C TYR A 63 -20.66 24.77 -15.27
N ARG A 64 -21.19 25.69 -16.07
CA ARG A 64 -21.61 27.00 -15.55
C ARG A 64 -22.77 26.86 -14.55
N ASP A 65 -23.66 25.92 -14.82
CA ASP A 65 -24.73 25.49 -13.93
C ASP A 65 -24.63 23.98 -13.72
N PRO A 66 -24.25 23.50 -12.52
CA PRO A 66 -24.09 22.07 -12.21
C PRO A 66 -25.35 21.23 -12.44
N ALA A 67 -26.55 21.84 -12.43
CA ALA A 67 -27.80 21.13 -12.67
C ALA A 67 -28.16 21.01 -14.16
N ASN A 68 -27.42 21.69 -15.04
CA ASN A 68 -27.71 21.71 -16.48
C ASN A 68 -26.52 21.20 -17.32
N PRO A 69 -26.61 19.95 -17.85
CA PRO A 69 -25.58 19.36 -18.70
C PRO A 69 -25.25 20.16 -19.97
N SER A 70 -26.15 21.02 -20.47
CA SER A 70 -25.89 21.83 -21.67
C SER A 70 -24.96 23.02 -21.40
N THR A 71 -24.57 23.25 -20.15
CA THR A 71 -23.70 24.37 -19.75
C THR A 71 -22.24 23.96 -19.56
N PHE A 72 -21.86 22.81 -20.11
CA PHE A 72 -20.48 22.33 -20.10
C PHE A 72 -19.55 23.35 -20.74
N GLU A 73 -18.49 23.72 -20.03
CA GLU A 73 -17.56 24.77 -20.46
C GLU A 73 -16.38 24.22 -21.31
N GLY A 74 -16.39 22.94 -21.66
CA GLY A 74 -15.27 22.32 -22.39
C GLY A 74 -14.03 22.08 -21.53
N LYS A 75 -14.17 22.18 -20.20
CA LYS A 75 -13.06 22.07 -19.24
C LYS A 75 -13.34 20.96 -18.23
N TYR A 76 -12.27 20.34 -17.77
CA TYR A 76 -12.29 19.39 -16.67
C TYR A 76 -11.39 19.91 -15.54
N ILE A 77 -11.83 19.76 -14.30
CA ILE A 77 -10.95 19.86 -13.14
C ILE A 77 -10.46 18.46 -12.76
N THR A 78 -9.24 18.39 -12.26
CA THR A 78 -8.67 17.16 -11.71
C THR A 78 -8.89 17.14 -10.21
N ASP A 79 -9.46 16.06 -9.71
CA ASP A 79 -9.60 15.76 -8.28
C ASP A 79 -9.03 14.37 -7.98
N PHE A 80 -8.90 14.01 -6.70
CA PHE A 80 -8.37 12.71 -6.28
C PHE A 80 -9.25 12.08 -5.21
N SER A 81 -9.58 10.80 -5.40
CA SER A 81 -10.24 9.97 -4.38
C SER A 81 -9.23 9.01 -3.76
N ASN A 82 -9.12 9.02 -2.44
CA ASN A 82 -8.16 8.20 -1.72
C ASN A 82 -8.84 6.95 -1.15
N PHE A 83 -8.28 5.80 -1.46
CA PHE A 83 -8.63 4.51 -0.86
C PHE A 83 -7.46 4.01 -0.02
N TYR A 84 -7.75 3.61 1.21
CA TYR A 84 -6.73 3.21 2.18
C TYR A 84 -6.64 1.68 2.30
N THR A 85 -5.67 1.19 3.06
CA THR A 85 -5.43 -0.24 3.29
C THR A 85 -6.71 -1.03 3.50
N ASP A 86 -7.60 -0.58 4.38
CA ASP A 86 -8.83 -1.30 4.72
C ASP A 86 -9.76 -1.47 3.51
N ASP A 87 -9.85 -0.47 2.64
CA ASP A 87 -10.70 -0.54 1.44
C ASP A 87 -10.13 -1.50 0.40
N ILE A 88 -8.80 -1.46 0.22
CA ILE A 88 -8.07 -2.38 -0.65
C ILE A 88 -8.19 -3.82 -0.12
N MET A 89 -8.05 -4.01 1.19
CA MET A 89 -8.08 -5.33 1.84
C MET A 89 -9.48 -5.96 1.80
N LYS A 90 -10.56 -5.18 1.92
CA LYS A 90 -11.94 -5.69 1.79
C LYS A 90 -12.19 -6.35 0.43
N VAL A 91 -11.58 -5.82 -0.63
CA VAL A 91 -11.71 -6.39 -1.99
C VAL A 91 -10.86 -7.66 -2.13
N MET A 92 -9.64 -7.67 -1.58
CA MET A 92 -8.75 -8.84 -1.69
C MET A 92 -9.15 -10.01 -0.77
N PHE A 93 -9.70 -9.70 0.40
CA PHE A 93 -10.08 -10.67 1.43
C PHE A 93 -11.53 -10.48 1.88
N PRO A 94 -12.50 -10.62 0.94
CA PRO A 94 -13.90 -10.56 1.30
C PRO A 94 -14.29 -11.84 2.05
N ASP A 95 -15.42 -11.80 2.78
CA ASP A 95 -15.98 -12.97 3.44
C ASP A 95 -16.64 -13.91 2.42
N THR A 96 -15.82 -14.63 1.66
CA THR A 96 -16.23 -15.56 0.59
C THR A 96 -15.38 -16.82 0.59
N THR A 97 -15.88 -17.87 -0.07
CA THR A 97 -15.14 -19.12 -0.31
C THR A 97 -14.37 -19.10 -1.63
N GLU A 98 -14.31 -17.95 -2.31
CA GLU A 98 -13.69 -17.83 -3.63
C GLU A 98 -12.16 -18.04 -3.54
N PRO A 99 -11.54 -18.74 -4.52
CA PRO A 99 -10.10 -18.89 -4.56
C PRO A 99 -9.38 -17.54 -4.62
N ASP A 100 -8.16 -17.47 -4.09
CA ASP A 100 -7.36 -16.23 -4.12
C ASP A 100 -6.98 -15.74 -5.52
N GLN A 101 -7.14 -16.60 -6.53
CA GLN A 101 -6.92 -16.27 -7.95
C GLN A 101 -8.17 -15.68 -8.62
N SER A 102 -9.32 -15.70 -7.95
CA SER A 102 -10.60 -15.22 -8.48
C SER A 102 -10.47 -13.74 -8.88
N GLU A 103 -10.97 -13.40 -10.07
CA GLU A 103 -11.00 -12.01 -10.57
C GLU A 103 -11.75 -11.09 -9.59
N THR A 104 -12.79 -11.60 -8.92
CA THR A 104 -13.58 -10.87 -7.92
C THR A 104 -12.78 -10.44 -6.68
N ARG A 105 -11.59 -11.02 -6.47
CA ARG A 105 -10.70 -10.72 -5.35
C ARG A 105 -9.50 -9.89 -5.78
N ARG A 106 -9.51 -9.33 -6.99
CA ARG A 106 -8.49 -8.39 -7.48
C ARG A 106 -8.95 -6.97 -7.22
N TYR A 107 -8.08 -6.20 -6.59
CA TYR A 107 -8.29 -4.77 -6.43
C TYR A 107 -7.69 -4.05 -7.64
N HIS A 108 -8.52 -3.44 -8.46
CA HIS A 108 -8.10 -2.75 -9.68
C HIS A 108 -7.72 -1.29 -9.42
N LEU A 109 -6.78 -0.79 -10.22
CA LEU A 109 -6.36 0.60 -10.29
C LEU A 109 -6.39 1.03 -11.76
N GLU A 110 -6.71 2.29 -12.01
CA GLU A 110 -6.82 2.83 -13.38
C GLU A 110 -5.51 3.47 -13.81
N VAL A 111 -5.27 3.55 -15.12
CA VAL A 111 -4.11 4.24 -15.66
C VAL A 111 -4.12 5.72 -15.26
N GLY A 112 -3.03 6.17 -14.64
CA GLY A 112 -2.90 7.54 -14.13
C GLY A 112 -3.19 7.70 -12.64
N ASP A 113 -3.65 6.64 -11.96
CA ASP A 113 -3.77 6.59 -10.51
C ASP A 113 -2.41 6.48 -9.84
N PHE A 114 -2.32 6.84 -8.56
CA PHE A 114 -1.10 6.68 -7.77
C PHE A 114 -1.27 5.58 -6.73
N PHE A 115 -0.29 4.69 -6.64
CA PHE A 115 -0.23 3.66 -5.61
C PHE A 115 1.00 3.84 -4.75
N THR A 116 0.81 3.93 -3.43
CA THR A 116 1.87 4.16 -2.45
C THR A 116 1.80 3.13 -1.34
N VAL A 117 2.96 2.59 -0.95
CA VAL A 117 3.11 1.67 0.17
C VAL A 117 4.12 2.24 1.17
N THR A 118 3.73 2.29 2.43
CA THR A 118 4.57 2.70 3.56
C THR A 118 4.72 1.52 4.52
N ILE A 119 5.97 1.25 4.93
CA ILE A 119 6.28 0.18 5.87
C ILE A 119 6.75 0.77 7.18
N LYS A 120 6.19 0.33 8.30
CA LYS A 120 6.61 0.79 9.63
C LYS A 120 7.08 -0.42 10.44
N ASN A 121 8.24 -0.33 11.09
CA ASN A 121 8.66 -1.40 12.00
C ASN A 121 7.80 -1.36 13.26
N LYS A 122 7.15 -2.48 13.59
CA LYS A 122 6.49 -2.66 14.90
C LYS A 122 7.44 -3.23 15.96
N ASN A 123 8.68 -3.59 15.61
CA ASN A 123 9.62 -4.16 16.58
C ASN A 123 10.19 -3.12 17.54
N ARG A 124 9.90 -3.33 18.83
CA ARG A 124 10.83 -3.02 19.92
C ARG A 124 12.07 -3.91 19.75
N THR A 125 13.28 -3.35 19.76
CA THR A 125 14.49 -4.16 19.56
C THR A 125 14.76 -5.06 20.79
N PRO A 126 15.48 -6.18 20.68
CA PRO A 126 15.87 -7.00 21.84
C PRO A 126 16.63 -6.22 22.93
N ALA A 127 17.35 -5.15 22.53
CA ALA A 127 17.97 -4.21 23.45
C ALA A 127 16.92 -3.45 24.29
N THR A 128 15.80 -3.08 23.68
CA THR A 128 14.64 -2.49 24.35
C THR A 128 14.01 -3.48 25.34
N HIS A 129 13.91 -4.77 25.02
CA HIS A 129 13.42 -5.79 25.97
C HIS A 129 14.33 -5.95 27.21
N MET A 130 15.66 -5.95 27.02
CA MET A 130 16.59 -6.06 28.15
C MET A 130 16.56 -4.81 29.03
N GLN A 131 16.38 -3.63 28.44
CA GLN A 131 16.29 -2.36 29.15
C GLN A 131 14.92 -2.15 29.84
N ASP A 132 13.82 -2.54 29.19
CA ASP A 132 12.46 -2.50 29.76
C ASP A 132 12.30 -3.49 30.93
N MET A 133 12.91 -4.67 30.86
CA MET A 133 12.94 -5.63 31.99
C MET A 133 13.78 -5.12 33.18
N LEU A 134 14.83 -4.33 32.93
CA LEU A 134 15.67 -3.75 33.97
C LEU A 134 15.07 -2.49 34.62
N LEU A 135 14.18 -1.78 33.91
CA LEU A 135 13.69 -0.46 34.34
C LEU A 135 12.21 -0.41 34.76
N ALA A 136 11.47 -1.52 34.71
CA ALA A 136 10.06 -1.62 35.15
C ALA A 136 9.16 -0.47 34.65
N GLY A 137 9.44 0.03 33.44
CA GLY A 137 8.82 1.21 32.87
C GLY A 137 8.60 1.01 31.38
N SER A 138 7.36 1.22 30.93
CA SER A 138 6.96 1.20 29.54
C SER A 138 7.66 2.35 28.79
N THR A 139 8.79 2.06 28.16
CA THR A 139 9.47 3.01 27.30
C THR A 139 8.77 3.08 25.94
N GLY A 140 8.53 4.30 25.48
CA GLY A 140 7.67 4.64 24.34
C GLY A 140 8.11 4.04 22.99
N ASP A 141 7.14 4.10 22.09
CA ASP A 141 7.11 3.55 20.73
C ASP A 141 8.39 3.82 19.93
N ASN A 142 9.14 2.76 19.59
CA ASN A 142 10.35 2.81 18.76
C ASN A 142 10.03 2.53 17.28
N THR A 143 8.92 3.07 16.79
CA THR A 143 8.46 2.88 15.41
C THR A 143 9.45 3.53 14.44
N LYS A 144 10.25 2.70 13.75
CA LYS A 144 11.07 3.14 12.62
C LYS A 144 10.24 3.08 11.34
N ILE A 145 10.02 4.23 10.71
CA ILE A 145 9.38 4.31 9.39
C ILE A 145 10.40 3.89 8.33
N PHE A 146 10.09 2.83 7.60
CA PHE A 146 10.80 2.46 6.39
C PHE A 146 10.13 3.15 5.20
N VAL A 147 10.93 4.04 4.59
CA VAL A 147 10.67 4.91 3.44
C VAL A 147 9.39 4.60 2.64
N PRO A 148 8.46 5.57 2.48
CA PRO A 148 7.32 5.41 1.58
C PRO A 148 7.81 5.23 0.13
N TYR A 149 7.28 4.24 -0.57
CA TYR A 149 7.57 4.01 -1.98
C TYR A 149 6.27 3.93 -2.77
N GLY A 150 6.17 4.67 -3.85
CA GLY A 150 4.96 4.78 -4.64
C GLY A 150 5.22 5.30 -6.03
N GLY A 151 4.18 5.30 -6.85
CA GLY A 151 4.24 5.87 -8.19
C GLY A 151 2.94 5.71 -8.96
N MET A 152 2.89 6.37 -10.12
CA MET A 152 1.75 6.33 -11.03
C MET A 152 1.62 4.96 -11.69
N VAL A 153 0.39 4.45 -11.78
CA VAL A 153 0.00 3.24 -12.50
C VAL A 153 0.12 3.51 -14.00
N ILE A 154 0.86 2.64 -14.68
CA ILE A 154 1.24 2.83 -16.09
C ILE A 154 0.43 1.96 -17.05
N ASN A 155 -0.26 0.94 -16.55
CA ASN A 155 -1.02 0.01 -17.36
C ASN A 155 -2.17 -0.59 -16.54
N GLU A 156 -3.28 -0.87 -17.21
CA GLU A 156 -4.40 -1.65 -16.73
C GLU A 156 -4.48 -2.89 -17.62
N ASP A 157 -4.05 -4.05 -17.13
CA ASP A 157 -4.21 -5.31 -17.88
C ASP A 157 -5.70 -5.70 -17.83
N ASP A 158 -6.49 -5.08 -18.71
CA ASP A 158 -7.84 -5.52 -19.07
C ASP A 158 -7.72 -6.76 -19.95
N VAL A 159 -8.06 -7.93 -19.40
CA VAL A 159 -8.19 -9.19 -20.14
C VAL A 159 -9.66 -9.59 -20.27
#